data_AF-A0A820Z0V5-F1
#
_entry.id   AF-A0A820Z0V5-F1
#
_cell.length_a   1.000
_cell.length_b   1.000
_cell.length_c   1.000
_cell.angle_alpha   90.00
_cell.angle_beta   90.00
_cell.angle_gamma   90.00
#
_symmetry.space_group_name_H-M   'P 1'
#
loop_
_entity.id
_entity.type
_entity.pdbx_description
1 polymer ?
#
loop_
_entity_poly.entity_id
_entity_poly.type
_entity_poly.pdbx_seq_one_letter_code
_entity_poly.pdbx_strand_id
1 'polypeptide(L)'
;MEYSLTKELNATMEELVCVKRLCALNLKPRGVPSKRPDHRRPSTIIDDFLYHGNIGHAQNTDLLKQLDIQHILNVCDEELNQEILDHFDVLWINIDDDISADIRKHFEQSNNFLHLNQQKGEKVLVHCKMGISRSSAIILAYLMK
;
A
#
# COMPACT_ATOMS: atom_id res chain seq x y z
N MET A 1 -24.25 -26.25 -4.57
CA MET A 1 -23.02 -25.46 -4.36
C MET A 1 -21.91 -26.30 -3.71
N GLU A 2 -22.17 -26.95 -2.57
CA GLU A 2 -21.15 -27.75 -1.85
C GLU A 2 -20.59 -28.94 -2.66
N TYR A 3 -21.39 -29.53 -3.56
CA TYR A 3 -20.99 -30.69 -4.36
C TYR A 3 -20.03 -30.37 -5.54
N SER A 4 -20.00 -29.12 -6.04
CA SER A 4 -19.10 -28.71 -7.13
C SER A 4 -17.70 -28.37 -6.62
N LEU A 5 -17.63 -27.68 -5.48
CA LEU A 5 -16.39 -27.17 -4.90
C LEU A 5 -15.46 -28.28 -4.39
N THR A 6 -16.02 -29.38 -3.87
CA THR A 6 -15.23 -30.52 -3.38
C THR A 6 -14.65 -31.39 -4.48
N LYS A 7 -15.28 -31.44 -5.65
CA LYS A 7 -14.94 -32.39 -6.72
C LYS A 7 -14.11 -31.78 -7.85
N GLU A 8 -14.26 -30.48 -8.12
CA GLU A 8 -13.56 -29.77 -9.20
C GLU A 8 -12.34 -28.97 -8.72
N LEU A 9 -12.29 -28.59 -7.45
CA LEU A 9 -11.25 -27.69 -6.90
C LEU A 9 -10.44 -28.30 -5.74
N ASN A 10 -10.69 -29.56 -5.36
CA ASN A 10 -10.03 -30.24 -4.22
C ASN A 10 -10.05 -29.42 -2.92
N ALA A 11 -11.09 -28.60 -2.70
CA ALA A 11 -11.18 -27.77 -1.50
C ALA A 11 -11.33 -28.65 -0.24
N THR A 12 -10.49 -28.38 0.75
CA THR A 12 -10.52 -29.00 2.07
C THR A 12 -11.78 -28.58 2.84
N MET A 13 -12.14 -29.36 3.86
CA MET A 13 -13.30 -29.03 4.72
C MET A 13 -13.13 -27.69 5.44
N GLU A 14 -11.89 -27.32 5.79
CA GLU A 14 -11.59 -26.02 6.42
C GLU A 14 -11.81 -24.85 5.46
N GLU A 15 -11.38 -24.99 4.21
CA GLU A 15 -11.62 -23.99 3.15
C GLU A 15 -13.12 -23.81 2.88
N LEU A 16 -13.90 -24.90 2.87
CA LEU A 16 -15.35 -24.83 2.71
C LEU A 16 -16.03 -24.12 3.88
N VAL A 17 -15.59 -24.34 5.11
CA VAL A 17 -16.09 -23.61 6.29
C VAL A 17 -15.78 -22.14 6.19
N CYS A 18 -14.57 -21.78 5.74
CA CYS A 18 -14.17 -20.39 5.52
C CYS A 18 -15.05 -19.71 4.45
N VAL A 19 -15.25 -20.36 3.30
CA VAL A 19 -16.11 -19.83 2.22
C VAL A 19 -17.54 -19.64 2.70
N LYS A 20 -18.12 -20.60 3.43
CA LYS A 20 -19.46 -20.45 4.01
C LYS A 20 -19.55 -19.27 4.98
N ARG A 21 -18.52 -19.06 5.81
CA ARG A 21 -18.44 -17.89 6.71
C ARG A 21 -18.37 -16.59 5.92
N LEU A 22 -17.53 -16.51 4.89
CA LEU A 22 -17.42 -15.34 4.02
C LEU A 22 -18.74 -15.01 3.31
N CYS A 23 -19.45 -16.03 2.80
CA CYS A 23 -20.77 -15.85 2.20
C CYS A 23 -21.85 -15.43 3.21
N ALA A 24 -21.71 -15.83 4.48
CA ALA A 24 -22.61 -15.43 5.57
C ALA A 24 -22.31 -14.03 6.13
N LEU A 25 -21.18 -13.42 5.76
CA LEU A 25 -20.95 -12.02 6.04
C LEU A 25 -21.95 -11.21 5.21
N ASN A 26 -22.83 -10.45 5.88
CA ASN A 26 -23.66 -9.41 5.27
C ASN A 26 -22.79 -8.23 4.80
N LEU A 27 -21.82 -8.53 3.93
CA LEU A 27 -21.00 -7.53 3.27
C LEU A 27 -21.96 -6.66 2.48
N LYS A 28 -22.16 -5.43 2.94
CA LYS A 28 -22.85 -4.42 2.13
C LYS A 28 -22.16 -4.43 0.77
N PRO A 29 -22.91 -4.55 -0.34
CA PRO A 29 -22.30 -4.40 -1.65
C PRO A 29 -21.55 -3.08 -1.62
N ARG A 30 -20.22 -3.14 -1.85
CA ARG A 30 -19.44 -1.91 -2.02
C ARG A 30 -20.10 -1.20 -3.19
N GLY A 31 -20.75 -0.07 -2.91
CA GLY A 31 -21.29 0.77 -3.94
C GLY A 31 -20.17 1.02 -4.94
N VAL A 32 -20.46 0.86 -6.24
CA VAL A 32 -19.51 1.27 -7.26
C VAL A 32 -19.21 2.74 -6.97
N PRO A 33 -17.94 3.12 -6.75
CA PRO A 33 -17.60 4.52 -6.54
C PRO A 33 -18.20 5.31 -7.70
N SER A 34 -19.13 6.22 -7.39
CA SER A 34 -19.90 6.96 -8.40
C SER A 34 -19.02 7.89 -9.26
N LYS A 35 -17.76 8.08 -8.83
CA LYS A 35 -16.72 8.78 -9.57
C LYS A 35 -15.53 7.84 -9.73
N ARG A 36 -14.94 7.83 -10.93
CA ARG A 36 -13.62 7.22 -11.13
C ARG A 36 -12.66 7.81 -10.07
N PRO A 37 -11.77 7.01 -9.48
CA PRO A 37 -10.80 7.52 -8.51
C PRO A 37 -10.05 8.69 -9.14
N ASP A 38 -9.90 9.80 -8.39
CA ASP A 38 -9.08 10.90 -8.85
C ASP A 38 -7.62 10.48 -8.77
N HIS A 39 -7.08 10.00 -9.88
CA HIS A 39 -5.68 9.60 -10.00
C HIS A 39 -4.70 10.78 -9.90
N ARG A 40 -5.17 12.01 -9.62
CA ARG A 40 -4.31 13.18 -9.36
C ARG A 40 -3.84 13.27 -7.92
N ARG A 41 -4.39 12.47 -7.00
CA ARG A 41 -3.98 12.44 -5.58
C ARG A 41 -3.67 11.01 -5.14
N PRO A 42 -2.74 10.81 -4.19
CA PRO A 42 -2.54 9.52 -3.55
C PRO A 42 -3.79 9.09 -2.77
N SER A 43 -3.94 7.77 -2.61
CA SER A 43 -5.01 7.20 -1.80
C SER A 43 -4.67 7.30 -0.31
N THR A 44 -5.61 7.74 0.51
CA THR A 44 -5.47 7.67 1.97
C THR A 44 -5.74 6.25 2.44
N ILE A 45 -4.79 5.66 3.16
CA ILE A 45 -4.90 4.31 3.75
C ILE A 45 -5.25 4.41 5.23
N ILE A 46 -4.58 5.31 5.96
CA ILE A 46 -4.88 5.65 7.35
C ILE A 46 -5.02 7.17 7.39
N ASP A 47 -6.17 7.65 7.87
CA ASP A 47 -6.45 9.08 7.98
C ASP A 47 -5.36 9.80 8.79
N ASP A 48 -4.96 10.97 8.29
CA ASP A 48 -3.93 11.84 8.87
C ASP A 48 -2.56 11.18 9.10
N PHE A 49 -2.24 10.08 8.41
CA PHE A 49 -0.96 9.41 8.56
C PHE A 49 -0.43 8.76 7.28
N LEU A 50 -1.15 7.82 6.68
CA LEU A 50 -0.58 6.93 5.66
C LEU A 50 -1.24 7.11 4.30
N TYR A 51 -0.43 7.45 3.29
CA TYR A 51 -0.85 7.64 1.91
C TYR A 51 -0.16 6.65 0.97
N HIS A 52 -0.85 6.23 -0.08
CA HIS A 52 -0.35 5.31 -1.11
C HIS A 52 -0.40 5.96 -2.49
N GLY A 53 0.72 5.89 -3.22
CA GLY A 53 0.82 6.57 -4.51
C GLY A 53 1.80 5.97 -5.51
N ASN A 54 2.00 6.72 -6.59
CA ASN A 54 2.92 6.45 -7.68
C ASN A 54 4.04 7.51 -7.71
N ILE A 55 4.97 7.38 -8.65
CA ILE A 55 6.10 8.33 -8.80
C ILE A 55 5.62 9.76 -9.11
N GLY A 56 4.52 9.93 -9.83
CA GLY A 56 3.95 11.24 -10.13
C GLY A 56 3.44 11.97 -8.88
N HIS A 57 2.92 11.24 -7.89
CA HIS A 57 2.59 11.82 -6.59
C HIS A 57 3.84 12.19 -5.79
N ALA A 58 4.87 11.33 -5.82
CA ALA A 58 6.11 11.53 -5.07
C ALA A 58 7.00 12.65 -5.61
N GLN A 59 6.89 12.97 -6.91
CA GLN A 59 7.59 14.11 -7.52
C GLN A 59 6.79 15.42 -7.53
N ASN A 60 5.60 15.45 -6.94
CA ASN A 60 4.77 16.65 -6.91
C ASN A 60 4.88 17.35 -5.55
N THR A 61 5.88 18.23 -5.41
CA THR A 61 6.15 18.98 -4.18
C THR A 61 4.91 19.73 -3.68
N ASP A 62 4.17 20.40 -4.56
CA ASP A 62 2.98 21.17 -4.20
C ASP A 62 1.88 20.28 -3.61
N LEU A 63 1.66 19.11 -4.21
CA LEU A 63 0.69 18.14 -3.72
C LEU A 63 1.11 17.59 -2.34
N LEU A 64 2.39 17.25 -2.17
CA LEU A 64 2.92 16.75 -0.90
C LEU A 64 2.80 17.79 0.21
N LYS A 65 3.16 19.05 -0.08
CA LYS A 65 2.99 20.19 0.84
C LYS A 65 1.51 20.44 1.16
N GLN A 66 0.62 20.37 0.16
CA GLN A 66 -0.81 20.53 0.37
C GLN A 66 -1.41 19.42 1.26
N LEU A 67 -0.88 18.20 1.17
CA LEU A 67 -1.29 17.08 2.01
C LEU A 67 -0.63 17.07 3.39
N ASP A 68 0.32 17.99 3.62
CA ASP A 68 1.15 18.04 4.83
C ASP A 68 1.89 16.72 5.07
N ILE A 69 2.50 16.19 4.00
CA ILE A 69 3.36 15.00 4.03
C ILE A 69 4.78 15.44 4.35
N GLN A 70 5.42 14.81 5.33
CA GLN A 70 6.81 15.10 5.72
C GLN A 70 7.77 14.00 5.27
N HIS A 71 7.26 12.79 5.07
CA HIS A 71 8.06 11.59 4.84
C HIS A 71 7.67 10.87 3.56
N ILE A 72 8.66 10.32 2.86
CA ILE A 72 8.45 9.52 1.67
C ILE A 72 9.16 8.18 1.80
N LEU A 73 8.44 7.10 1.56
CA LEU A 73 8.98 5.76 1.42
C LEU A 73 8.95 5.36 -0.06
N ASN A 74 10.11 5.47 -0.72
CA ASN A 74 10.29 5.11 -2.12
C ASN A 74 10.65 3.63 -2.24
N VAL A 75 9.79 2.83 -2.88
CA VAL A 75 9.97 1.38 -3.08
C VAL A 75 10.14 1.04 -4.56
N CYS A 76 10.97 1.80 -5.27
CA CYS A 76 11.38 1.51 -6.64
C CYS A 76 12.80 2.03 -6.91
N ASP A 77 13.31 1.75 -8.09
CA ASP A 77 14.63 2.14 -8.61
C ASP A 77 14.68 3.57 -9.16
N GLU A 78 13.55 4.27 -9.21
CA GLU A 78 13.46 5.65 -9.71
C GLU A 78 13.93 6.65 -8.63
N GLU A 79 14.89 7.50 -9.01
CA GLU A 79 15.36 8.60 -8.16
C GLU A 79 14.30 9.71 -8.04
N LEU A 80 14.27 10.36 -6.88
CA LEU A 80 13.46 11.55 -6.65
C LEU A 80 14.29 12.79 -6.97
N ASN A 81 13.63 13.82 -7.50
CA ASN A 81 14.29 15.07 -7.86
C ASN A 81 14.90 15.74 -6.61
N GLN A 82 15.97 16.51 -6.79
CA GLN A 82 16.68 17.16 -5.68
C GLN A 82 15.74 18.00 -4.79
N GLU A 83 14.77 18.69 -5.38
CA GLU A 83 13.78 19.46 -4.62
C GLU A 83 13.02 18.59 -3.59
N ILE A 84 12.69 17.35 -3.93
CA ILE A 84 12.03 16.42 -3.00
C ILE A 84 13.00 16.04 -1.88
N LEU A 85 14.25 15.70 -2.23
CA LEU A 85 15.28 15.32 -1.26
C LEU A 85 15.63 16.46 -0.29
N ASP A 86 15.47 17.72 -0.71
CA ASP A 86 15.74 18.90 0.11
C ASP A 86 14.61 19.23 1.09
N HIS A 87 13.38 18.75 0.85
CA HIS A 87 12.19 19.13 1.62
C HIS A 87 11.55 18.00 2.42
N PHE A 88 11.80 16.74 2.07
CA PHE A 88 11.16 15.59 2.68
C PHE A 88 12.19 14.57 3.13
N ASP A 89 11.91 13.91 4.25
CA ASP A 89 12.71 12.80 4.74
C ASP A 89 12.38 11.54 3.93
N VAL A 90 13.36 11.00 3.22
CA VAL A 90 13.15 9.88 2.29
C VAL A 90 13.82 8.61 2.79
N LEU A 91 13.03 7.55 2.96
CA LEU A 91 13.54 6.18 3.01
C LEU A 91 13.45 5.56 1.62
N TRP A 92 14.60 5.23 1.03
CA TRP A 92 14.69 4.57 -0.26
C TRP A 92 14.98 3.07 -0.13
N ILE A 93 14.05 2.25 -0.63
CA ILE A 93 14.16 0.80 -0.81
C ILE A 93 14.20 0.53 -2.31
N ASN A 94 15.40 0.39 -2.85
CA ASN A 94 15.59 0.04 -4.25
C ASN A 94 15.32 -1.46 -4.45
N ILE A 95 14.17 -1.79 -5.06
CA ILE A 95 13.76 -3.15 -5.39
C ILE A 95 12.94 -3.19 -6.68
N ASP A 96 13.21 -4.21 -7.49
CA ASP A 96 12.51 -4.48 -8.73
C ASP A 96 11.09 -5.01 -8.50
N ASP A 97 10.20 -4.75 -9.45
CA ASP A 97 8.85 -5.32 -9.48
C ASP A 97 8.85 -6.69 -10.16
N ASP A 98 9.61 -7.63 -9.60
CA ASP A 98 9.82 -8.95 -10.17
C ASP A 98 9.60 -10.06 -9.13
N ILE A 99 9.14 -11.22 -9.60
CA ILE A 99 8.85 -12.38 -8.75
C ILE A 99 10.09 -12.94 -8.04
N SER A 100 11.28 -12.72 -8.61
CA SER A 100 12.56 -13.11 -7.99
C SER A 100 13.02 -12.14 -6.89
N ALA A 101 12.44 -10.95 -6.81
CA ALA A 101 12.83 -9.94 -5.84
C ALA A 101 12.24 -10.25 -4.46
N ASP A 102 13.09 -10.47 -3.46
CA ASP A 102 12.63 -10.70 -2.09
C ASP A 102 12.35 -9.40 -1.34
N ILE A 103 11.09 -8.95 -1.38
CA ILE A 103 10.64 -7.75 -0.66
C ILE A 103 10.55 -7.93 0.86
N ARG A 104 10.46 -9.17 1.36
CA ARG A 104 10.25 -9.46 2.79
C ARG A 104 11.41 -8.98 3.65
N LYS A 105 12.62 -8.99 3.10
CA LYS A 105 13.84 -8.48 3.77
C LYS A 105 13.75 -7.00 4.14
N HIS A 106 12.81 -6.26 3.55
CA HIS A 106 12.61 -4.83 3.80
C HIS A 106 11.42 -4.53 4.74
N PHE A 107 10.64 -5.54 5.15
CA PHE A 107 9.46 -5.33 6.00
C PHE A 107 9.82 -4.76 7.36
N GLU A 108 10.89 -5.22 7.99
CA GLU A 108 11.29 -4.68 9.28
C GLU A 108 11.69 -3.20 9.19
N GLN A 109 12.56 -2.87 8.22
CA GLN A 109 13.03 -1.50 8.00
C GLN A 109 11.88 -0.54 7.67
N SER A 110 11.00 -0.92 6.73
CA SER A 110 9.85 -0.11 6.34
C SER A 110 8.82 0.02 7.45
N ASN A 111 8.50 -1.06 8.17
CA ASN A 111 7.56 -1.00 9.29
C ASN A 111 8.10 -0.14 10.43
N ASN A 112 9.40 -0.18 10.71
CA ASN A 112 10.01 0.68 11.73
C ASN A 112 9.95 2.16 11.30
N PHE A 113 10.24 2.48 10.04
CA PHE A 113 10.10 3.84 9.51
C PHE A 113 8.66 4.36 9.65
N LEU A 114 7.68 3.57 9.23
CA LEU A 114 6.26 3.93 9.33
C LEU A 114 5.83 4.09 10.80
N HIS A 115 6.21 3.16 11.67
CA HIS A 115 5.85 3.20 13.09
C HIS A 115 6.43 4.43 13.80
N LEU A 116 7.70 4.78 13.55
CA LEU A 116 8.33 5.95 14.15
C LEU A 116 7.64 7.25 13.73
N ASN A 117 7.28 7.40 12.46
CA ASN A 117 6.60 8.60 11.98
C ASN A 117 5.13 8.65 12.44
N GLN A 118 4.48 7.49 12.57
CA GLN A 118 3.16 7.41 13.19
C GLN A 118 3.17 7.93 14.64
N GLN A 119 4.17 7.53 15.43
CA GLN A 119 4.31 7.98 16.82
C GLN A 119 4.53 9.50 16.94
N LYS A 120 5.17 10.11 15.93
CA LYS A 120 5.35 11.57 15.86
C LYS A 120 4.11 12.31 15.35
N GLY A 121 3.11 11.60 14.82
CA GLY A 121 1.96 12.21 14.14
C GLY A 121 2.33 12.81 12.78
N GLU A 122 3.37 12.31 12.13
CA GLU A 122 3.86 12.79 10.84
C GLU A 122 3.37 11.90 9.70
N LYS A 123 3.00 12.52 8.58
CA LYS A 123 2.37 11.84 7.45
C LYS A 123 3.40 11.31 6.47
N VAL A 124 3.14 10.11 5.97
CA VAL A 124 4.03 9.35 5.10
C VAL A 124 3.34 9.04 3.77
N LEU A 125 4.01 9.34 2.66
CA LEU A 125 3.68 8.76 1.36
C LEU A 125 4.51 7.50 1.12
N VAL A 126 3.83 6.36 0.94
CA VAL A 126 4.45 5.12 0.45
C VAL A 126 4.16 4.98 -1.04
N HIS A 127 5.20 4.96 -1.87
CA HIS A 127 5.04 4.85 -3.32
C HIS A 127 6.03 3.87 -3.96
N CYS A 128 5.70 3.44 -5.17
CA CYS A 128 6.64 2.84 -6.10
C CYS A 128 6.46 3.54 -7.45
N LYS A 129 6.88 2.91 -8.56
CA LYS A 129 6.71 3.49 -9.90
C LYS A 129 5.24 3.73 -10.24
N MET A 130 4.43 2.67 -10.21
CA MET A 130 3.01 2.72 -10.60
C MET A 130 2.02 2.79 -9.44
N GLY A 131 2.48 2.53 -8.21
CA GLY A 131 1.59 2.47 -7.04
C GLY A 131 0.64 1.26 -7.07
N ILE A 132 1.14 0.09 -7.50
CA ILE A 132 0.30 -1.11 -7.68
C ILE A 132 0.81 -2.29 -6.86
N SER A 133 2.09 -2.64 -6.99
CA SER A 133 2.68 -3.89 -6.45
C SER A 133 3.56 -3.64 -5.21
N ARG A 134 4.82 -3.23 -5.41
CA ARG A 134 5.84 -3.04 -4.35
C ARG A 134 5.37 -2.21 -3.15
N SER A 135 4.85 -1.00 -3.39
CA SER A 135 4.38 -0.11 -2.33
C SER A 135 3.16 -0.67 -1.58
N SER A 136 2.25 -1.34 -2.30
CA SER A 136 1.08 -2.00 -1.70
C SER A 136 1.51 -3.15 -0.80
N ALA A 137 2.53 -3.92 -1.18
CA ALA A 137 3.08 -5.00 -0.38
C ALA A 137 3.69 -4.49 0.94
N ILE A 138 4.44 -3.38 0.90
CA ILE A 138 4.97 -2.74 2.11
C ILE A 138 3.84 -2.28 3.05
N ILE A 139 2.84 -1.59 2.50
CA ILE A 139 1.69 -1.13 3.30
C ILE A 139 0.97 -2.32 3.94
N LEU A 140 0.74 -3.39 3.19
CA LEU A 140 0.09 -4.58 3.73
C LEU A 140 0.92 -5.22 4.85
N ALA A 141 2.23 -5.34 4.67
CA ALA A 141 3.14 -5.85 5.69
C ALA A 141 3.14 -4.98 6.97
N TYR A 142 2.94 -3.68 6.84
CA TYR A 142 2.79 -2.77 7.98
C TYR A 142 1.45 -2.93 8.68
N LEU A 143 0.34 -3.03 7.93
CA LEU A 143 -1.01 -3.18 8.49
C LEU A 143 -1.25 -4.52 9.20
N MET A 144 -0.51 -5.56 8.81
CA MET A 144 -0.62 -6.90 9.42
C MET A 144 0.22 -7.06 10.70
N LYS A 145 1.15 -6.13 10.97
CA LYS A 145 2.04 -6.18 12.14
C LYS A 145 1.38 -5.58 13.36
#